data_AF-A0A8H7SHI0-F1
#
_entry.id   AF-A0A8H7SHI0-F1
#
_cell.length_a   1.000
_cell.length_b   1.000
_cell.length_c   1.000
_cell.angle_alpha   90.00
_cell.angle_beta   90.00
_cell.angle_gamma   90.00
#
_symmetry.space_group_name_H-M   'P 1'
#
loop_
_entity.id
_entity.type
_entity.pdbx_description
1 polymer ?
#
loop_
_entity_poly.entity_id
_entity_poly.type
_entity_poly.pdbx_seq_one_letter_code
_entity_poly.pdbx_strand_id
1 'polypeptide(L)'
;RSKEFGQQQFLQLERANNNKSQLEQKQKEPTHSRILKDAFHLMDILKISQKHGLSKVFKRAFRDTLFIIDDGDKELVSNILIKQGTTWNKKLAESPDWIFRRVRRVVPPPKVLYNAVKDLFETYGPLLCARTGRPLFDYDNWRQARNILTTIHLGHVSDSSGVPFYFSMGTDKDGLTLYRCSRGTNSLEGGIHQNLIRRFGSFGASVELMEAALADYRLRHNIDVC
;
A
#
# COMPACT_ATOMS: atom_id res chain seq x y z
N ARG A 1 23.90 60.02 -3.57
CA ARG A 1 23.39 59.09 -2.55
C ARG A 1 22.00 58.50 -2.86
N SER A 2 21.11 59.16 -3.62
CA SER A 2 19.75 58.65 -3.88
C SER A 2 19.60 57.67 -5.06
N LYS A 3 20.59 57.51 -5.95
CA LYS A 3 20.52 56.59 -7.10
C LYS A 3 20.90 55.14 -6.75
N GLU A 4 21.80 54.93 -5.79
CA GLU A 4 22.25 53.60 -5.36
C GLU A 4 21.19 52.85 -4.53
N PHE A 5 20.39 53.59 -3.75
CA PHE A 5 19.31 53.01 -2.93
C PHE A 5 18.20 52.37 -3.78
N GLY A 6 17.85 53.00 -4.91
CA GLY A 6 16.84 52.47 -5.85
C GLY A 6 17.31 51.21 -6.58
N GLN A 7 18.60 51.12 -6.92
CA GLN A 7 19.17 49.92 -7.55
C GLN A 7 19.22 48.73 -6.58
N GLN A 8 19.52 48.96 -5.30
CA GLN A 8 19.52 47.90 -4.29
C GLN A 8 18.11 47.37 -4.00
N GLN A 9 17.08 48.23 -3.98
CA GLN A 9 15.69 47.79 -3.85
C GLN A 9 15.20 47.00 -5.07
N PHE A 10 15.57 47.41 -6.28
CA PHE A 10 15.22 46.70 -7.51
C PHE A 10 15.84 45.30 -7.57
N LEU A 11 17.13 45.18 -7.23
CA LEU A 11 17.84 43.89 -7.15
C LEU A 11 17.27 42.97 -6.07
N GLN A 12 16.76 43.51 -4.96
CA GLN A 12 16.10 42.71 -3.92
C GLN A 12 14.73 42.20 -4.36
N LEU A 13 13.95 43.02 -5.08
CA LEU A 13 12.66 42.63 -5.64
C LEU A 13 12.80 41.56 -6.74
N GLU A 14 13.80 41.68 -7.61
CA GLU A 14 14.09 40.66 -8.63
C GLU A 14 14.54 39.32 -8.01
N ARG A 15 15.36 39.36 -6.96
CA ARG A 15 15.76 38.15 -6.21
C ARG A 15 14.57 37.50 -5.49
N ALA A 16 13.67 38.30 -4.92
CA ALA A 16 12.46 37.81 -4.29
C ALA A 16 11.51 37.15 -5.30
N ASN A 17 11.33 37.77 -6.47
CA ASN A 17 10.49 37.22 -7.55
C ASN A 17 11.08 35.96 -8.16
N ASN A 18 12.41 35.90 -8.37
CA ASN A 18 13.09 34.69 -8.85
C ASN A 18 13.04 33.55 -7.82
N ASN A 19 13.12 33.85 -6.52
CA ASN A 19 12.94 32.83 -5.48
C ASN A 19 11.48 32.36 -5.39
N LYS A 20 10.50 33.25 -5.60
CA LYS A 20 9.07 32.89 -5.62
C LYS A 20 8.74 32.02 -6.83
N SER A 21 9.27 32.35 -8.01
CA SER A 21 9.11 31.53 -9.22
C SER A 21 9.85 30.19 -9.12
N GLN A 22 11.01 30.13 -8.47
CA GLN A 22 11.71 28.86 -8.19
C GLN A 22 11.00 28.00 -7.14
N LEU A 23 10.33 28.61 -6.15
CA LEU A 23 9.49 27.90 -5.18
C LEU A 23 8.18 27.40 -5.81
N GLU A 24 7.59 28.15 -6.73
CA GLU A 24 6.40 27.75 -7.50
C GLU A 24 6.73 26.73 -8.61
N GLN A 25 7.97 26.74 -9.12
CA GLN A 25 8.52 25.74 -10.06
C GLN A 25 9.12 24.52 -9.36
N LYS A 26 8.93 24.36 -8.05
CA LYS A 26 9.19 23.10 -7.35
C LYS A 26 8.15 22.07 -7.81
N GLN A 27 8.41 21.53 -9.00
CA GLN A 27 7.79 20.43 -9.71
C GLN A 27 6.40 20.09 -9.18
N LYS A 28 5.35 20.68 -9.78
CA LYS A 28 4.04 20.04 -9.79
C LYS A 28 4.20 18.73 -10.56
N GLU A 29 4.63 17.69 -9.85
CA GLU A 29 4.51 16.30 -10.27
C GLU A 29 3.10 16.13 -10.85
N PRO A 30 2.96 15.46 -12.01
CA PRO A 30 1.65 15.27 -12.62
C PRO A 30 0.72 14.66 -11.56
N THR A 31 -0.42 15.31 -11.34
CA THR A 31 -1.43 14.80 -10.41
C THR A 31 -1.95 13.48 -10.96
N HIS A 32 -1.38 12.38 -10.48
CA HIS A 32 -1.84 11.03 -10.77
C HIS A 32 -3.29 10.85 -10.32
N SER A 33 -4.01 9.94 -10.99
CA SER A 33 -5.42 9.72 -10.70
C SER A 33 -5.62 9.33 -9.22
N ARG A 34 -6.69 9.83 -8.61
CA ARG A 34 -7.00 9.61 -7.18
C ARG A 34 -7.65 8.25 -6.92
N ILE A 35 -7.75 7.39 -7.93
CA ILE A 35 -8.37 6.08 -7.83
C ILE A 35 -7.27 5.09 -7.43
N LEU A 36 -7.18 4.84 -6.13
CA LEU A 36 -6.23 3.88 -5.58
C LEU A 36 -6.77 2.46 -5.75
N LYS A 37 -6.10 1.66 -6.58
CA LYS A 37 -6.21 0.21 -6.51
C LYS A 37 -5.54 -0.26 -5.23
N ASP A 38 -6.17 -1.24 -4.62
CA ASP A 38 -5.65 -1.88 -3.43
C ASP A 38 -4.39 -2.72 -3.75
N ALA A 39 -3.36 -2.55 -2.93
CA ALA A 39 -2.10 -3.29 -3.04
C ALA A 39 -2.29 -4.80 -2.83
N PHE A 40 -3.26 -5.23 -2.01
CA PHE A 40 -3.58 -6.66 -1.87
C PHE A 40 -4.11 -7.25 -3.17
N HIS A 41 -5.08 -6.57 -3.79
CA HIS A 41 -5.58 -6.94 -5.10
C HIS A 41 -4.48 -6.97 -6.16
N LEU A 42 -3.54 -6.02 -6.13
CA LEU A 42 -2.41 -6.00 -7.04
C LEU A 42 -1.53 -7.26 -6.91
N MET A 43 -1.27 -7.71 -5.68
CA MET A 43 -0.53 -8.95 -5.42
C MET A 43 -1.30 -10.19 -5.92
N ASP A 44 -2.62 -10.19 -5.79
CA ASP A 44 -3.48 -11.30 -6.21
C ASP A 44 -3.71 -11.40 -7.71
N ILE A 45 -3.40 -10.36 -8.49
CA ILE A 45 -3.44 -10.41 -9.96
C ILE A 45 -2.50 -11.49 -10.47
N LEU A 46 -1.29 -11.60 -9.90
CA LEU A 46 -0.25 -12.50 -10.38
C LEU A 46 -0.48 -13.94 -9.87
N LYS A 47 -1.05 -14.80 -10.72
CA LYS A 47 -1.38 -16.18 -10.35
C LYS A 47 -0.17 -17.12 -10.46
N ILE A 48 0.65 -17.14 -9.43
CA ILE A 48 1.78 -18.08 -9.32
C ILE A 48 1.33 -19.40 -8.69
N SER A 49 1.76 -20.52 -9.27
CA SER A 49 1.56 -21.86 -8.70
C SER A 49 2.10 -21.96 -7.28
N GLN A 50 1.27 -22.43 -6.34
CA GLN A 50 1.70 -22.68 -4.95
C GLN A 50 2.69 -23.85 -4.82
N LYS A 51 2.76 -24.71 -5.85
CA LYS A 51 3.67 -25.85 -5.91
C LYS A 51 5.08 -25.45 -6.38
N HIS A 52 5.27 -24.22 -6.84
CA HIS A 52 6.58 -23.71 -7.24
C HIS A 52 7.43 -23.42 -5.98
N GLY A 53 8.68 -23.90 -5.95
CA GLY A 53 9.54 -23.78 -4.77
C GLY A 53 9.77 -22.33 -4.30
N LEU A 54 9.87 -21.41 -5.26
CA LEU A 54 10.07 -19.98 -4.99
C LEU A 54 8.77 -19.19 -4.71
N SER A 55 7.58 -19.80 -4.82
CA SER A 55 6.30 -19.09 -4.72
C SER A 55 6.14 -18.31 -3.42
N LYS A 56 6.46 -18.94 -2.28
CA LYS A 56 6.34 -18.30 -0.96
C LYS A 56 7.34 -17.15 -0.78
N VAL A 57 8.58 -17.34 -1.23
CA VAL A 57 9.64 -16.33 -1.12
C VAL A 57 9.33 -15.14 -2.00
N PHE A 58 8.93 -15.37 -3.26
CA PHE A 58 8.51 -14.33 -4.17
C PHE A 58 7.34 -13.51 -3.61
N LYS A 59 6.28 -14.15 -3.10
CA LYS A 59 5.13 -13.42 -2.54
C LYS A 59 5.52 -12.50 -1.38
N ARG A 60 6.44 -12.96 -0.52
CA ARG A 60 6.98 -12.14 0.58
C ARG A 60 7.80 -10.97 0.04
N ALA A 61 8.72 -11.23 -0.89
CA ALA A 61 9.53 -10.20 -1.52
C ALA A 61 8.66 -9.17 -2.27
N PHE A 62 7.59 -9.60 -2.95
CA PHE A 62 6.68 -8.71 -3.64
C PHE A 62 5.93 -7.80 -2.67
N ARG A 63 5.38 -8.34 -1.58
CA ARG A 63 4.79 -7.53 -0.50
C ARG A 63 5.80 -6.53 0.05
N ASP A 64 7.00 -6.97 0.38
CA ASP A 64 8.02 -6.12 1.01
C ASP A 64 8.54 -5.04 0.06
N THR A 65 8.48 -5.28 -1.26
CA THR A 65 8.78 -4.29 -2.29
C THR A 65 7.68 -3.23 -2.42
N LEU A 66 6.41 -3.62 -2.23
CA LEU A 66 5.27 -2.70 -2.32
C LEU A 66 5.18 -1.73 -1.12
N PHE A 67 5.68 -2.12 0.05
CA PHE A 67 5.50 -1.38 1.29
C PHE A 67 6.84 -1.01 1.92
N ILE A 68 7.10 0.30 2.00
CA ILE A 68 8.19 0.85 2.82
C ILE A 68 7.69 0.97 4.26
N ILE A 69 8.47 0.46 5.20
CA ILE A 69 8.17 0.52 6.63
C ILE A 69 8.73 1.83 7.19
N ASP A 70 7.98 2.48 8.08
CA ASP A 70 8.47 3.64 8.83
C ASP A 70 9.67 3.24 9.70
N ASP A 71 10.80 3.94 9.52
CA ASP A 71 12.05 3.58 10.18
C ASP A 71 11.97 3.76 11.71
N GLY A 72 11.26 4.77 12.19
CA GLY A 72 11.08 5.00 13.62
C GLY A 72 10.27 3.89 14.28
N ASP A 73 9.16 3.49 13.67
CA ASP A 73 8.36 2.36 14.16
C ASP A 73 9.18 1.06 14.13
N LYS A 74 9.98 0.85 13.08
CA LYS A 74 10.84 -0.34 12.93
C LYS A 74 11.90 -0.41 14.03
N GLU A 75 12.53 0.71 14.38
CA GLU A 75 13.51 0.79 15.46
C GLU A 75 12.89 0.45 16.81
N LEU A 76 11.73 1.05 17.14
CA LEU A 76 11.01 0.78 18.39
C LEU A 76 10.64 -0.70 18.53
N VAL A 77 10.07 -1.28 17.48
CA VAL A 77 9.71 -2.70 17.46
C VAL A 77 10.96 -3.58 17.57
N SER A 78 12.04 -3.24 16.86
CA SER A 78 13.29 -4.03 16.89
C SER A 78 13.91 -4.03 18.28
N ASN A 79 13.89 -2.90 19.00
CA ASN A 79 14.38 -2.80 20.37
C ASN A 79 13.60 -3.71 21.34
N ILE A 80 12.29 -3.81 21.19
CA ILE A 80 11.46 -4.74 21.99
C ILE A 80 11.76 -6.19 21.63
N LEU A 81 11.93 -6.51 20.35
CA LEU A 81 12.25 -7.87 19.91
C LEU A 81 13.60 -8.35 20.47
N ILE A 82 14.61 -7.48 20.51
CA ILE A 82 15.91 -7.79 21.12
C ILE A 82 15.75 -8.14 22.60
N LYS A 83 14.95 -7.36 23.36
CA LYS A 83 14.64 -7.66 24.77
C LYS A 83 13.92 -8.99 24.96
N GLN A 84 13.08 -9.37 23.98
CA GLN A 84 12.38 -10.66 23.95
C GLN A 84 13.25 -11.82 23.42
N GLY A 85 14.54 -11.58 23.11
CA GLY A 85 15.47 -12.60 22.61
C GLY A 85 15.18 -13.05 21.17
N THR A 86 14.56 -12.21 20.35
CA THR A 86 14.27 -12.51 18.94
C THR A 86 14.73 -11.38 18.02
N THR A 87 14.73 -11.66 16.71
CA THR A 87 15.13 -10.68 15.68
C THR A 87 13.95 -10.30 14.82
N TRP A 88 14.03 -9.12 14.20
CA TRP A 88 13.03 -8.64 13.25
C TRP A 88 12.71 -9.67 12.17
N ASN A 89 13.74 -10.21 11.50
CA ASN A 89 13.58 -11.15 10.39
C ASN A 89 12.94 -12.47 10.84
N LYS A 90 13.34 -12.99 12.02
CA LYS A 90 12.74 -14.19 12.59
C LYS A 90 11.26 -13.97 12.90
N LYS A 91 10.95 -12.87 13.60
CA LYS A 91 9.57 -12.54 13.96
C LYS A 91 8.69 -12.26 12.73
N LEU A 92 9.22 -11.64 11.69
CA LEU A 92 8.52 -11.39 10.42
C LEU A 92 8.18 -12.69 9.68
N ALA A 93 9.05 -13.71 9.79
CA ALA A 93 8.82 -15.01 9.18
C ALA A 93 7.78 -15.85 9.97
N GLU A 94 7.78 -15.76 11.29
CA GLU A 94 6.91 -16.54 12.19
C GLU A 94 5.54 -15.89 12.44
N SER A 95 5.49 -14.57 12.59
CA SER A 95 4.30 -13.83 13.02
C SER A 95 4.27 -12.42 12.43
N PRO A 96 4.13 -12.29 11.09
CA PRO A 96 4.15 -10.99 10.41
C PRO A 96 3.06 -10.03 10.89
N ASP A 97 1.87 -10.54 11.20
CA ASP A 97 0.74 -9.70 11.66
C ASP A 97 1.03 -8.99 12.98
N TRP A 98 1.85 -9.60 13.85
CA TRP A 98 2.26 -8.96 15.10
C TRP A 98 3.09 -7.71 14.81
N ILE A 99 4.01 -7.78 13.85
CA ILE A 99 4.84 -6.64 13.42
C ILE A 99 3.97 -5.61 12.70
N PHE A 100 3.19 -6.03 11.71
CA PHE A 100 2.44 -5.13 10.84
C PHE A 100 1.31 -4.38 11.53
N ARG A 101 0.90 -4.81 12.73
CA ARG A 101 0.01 -4.05 13.62
C ARG A 101 0.70 -2.93 14.38
N ARG A 102 2.04 -2.91 14.42
CA ARG A 102 2.87 -1.99 15.22
C ARG A 102 3.74 -1.07 14.38
N VAL A 103 3.69 -1.19 13.05
CA VAL A 103 4.46 -0.35 12.14
C VAL A 103 3.57 0.24 11.07
N ARG A 104 3.80 1.53 10.80
CA ARG A 104 3.25 2.22 9.65
C ARG A 104 4.02 1.82 8.40
N ARG A 105 3.29 1.80 7.30
CA ARG A 105 3.78 1.46 5.97
C ARG A 105 3.31 2.48 4.94
N VAL A 106 4.13 2.72 3.93
CA VAL A 106 3.82 3.61 2.81
C VAL A 106 4.11 2.89 1.52
N VAL A 107 3.18 2.97 0.58
CA VAL A 107 3.42 2.60 -0.80
C VAL A 107 4.15 3.77 -1.46
N PRO A 108 5.40 3.58 -1.92
CA PRO A 108 6.24 4.67 -2.41
C PRO A 108 5.67 5.33 -3.68
N PRO A 109 6.20 6.51 -4.05
CA PRO A 109 5.84 7.19 -5.29
C PRO A 109 6.02 6.29 -6.53
N PRO A 110 5.26 6.53 -7.61
CA PRO A 110 5.18 5.62 -8.78
C PRO A 110 6.55 5.28 -9.37
N LYS A 111 7.44 6.27 -9.49
CA LYS A 111 8.79 6.10 -10.06
C LYS A 111 9.66 5.16 -9.22
N VAL A 112 9.63 5.31 -7.91
CA VAL A 112 10.40 4.46 -6.97
C VAL A 112 9.82 3.06 -6.97
N LEU A 113 8.49 2.96 -6.88
CA LEU A 113 7.80 1.68 -6.84
C LEU A 113 7.97 0.88 -8.14
N TYR A 114 7.87 1.54 -9.29
CA TYR A 114 8.00 0.93 -10.61
C TYR A 114 9.35 0.23 -10.76
N ASN A 115 10.45 0.93 -10.44
CA ASN A 115 11.79 0.38 -10.57
C ASN A 115 11.97 -0.83 -9.64
N ALA A 116 11.59 -0.69 -8.37
CA ALA A 116 11.74 -1.77 -7.40
C ALA A 116 10.94 -3.03 -7.78
N VAL A 117 9.69 -2.87 -8.26
CA VAL A 117 8.85 -4.00 -8.69
C VAL A 117 9.35 -4.60 -10.01
N LYS A 118 9.84 -3.76 -10.93
CA LYS A 118 10.43 -4.22 -12.19
C LYS A 118 11.66 -5.10 -11.91
N ASP A 119 12.58 -4.62 -11.08
CA ASP A 119 13.79 -5.35 -10.71
C ASP A 119 13.45 -6.68 -10.02
N LEU A 120 12.43 -6.69 -9.15
CA LEU A 120 11.94 -7.92 -8.53
C LEU A 120 11.43 -8.93 -9.58
N PHE A 121 10.63 -8.47 -10.55
CA PHE A 121 10.09 -9.34 -11.60
C PHE A 121 11.18 -9.88 -12.52
N GLU A 122 12.15 -9.05 -12.90
CA GLU A 122 13.31 -9.46 -13.70
C GLU A 122 14.22 -10.43 -12.94
N THR A 123 14.36 -10.26 -11.62
CA THR A 123 15.16 -11.15 -10.77
C THR A 123 14.49 -12.51 -10.57
N TYR A 124 13.20 -12.54 -10.25
CA TYR A 124 12.51 -13.77 -9.86
C TYR A 124 11.82 -14.50 -11.03
N GLY A 125 11.32 -13.77 -12.02
CA GLY A 125 10.57 -14.30 -13.14
C GLY A 125 11.25 -15.46 -13.88
N PRO A 126 12.54 -15.34 -14.26
CA PRO A 126 13.24 -16.40 -15.00
C PRO A 126 13.74 -17.55 -14.11
N LEU A 127 13.68 -17.44 -12.78
CA LEU A 127 14.23 -18.47 -11.90
C LEU A 127 13.48 -19.79 -12.02
N LEU A 128 14.23 -20.87 -12.18
CA LEU A 128 13.67 -22.19 -12.44
C LEU A 128 13.30 -22.91 -11.14
N CYS A 129 12.18 -23.62 -11.18
CA CYS A 129 11.80 -24.55 -10.14
C CYS A 129 12.75 -25.75 -10.12
N ALA A 130 13.41 -26.01 -8.99
CA ALA A 130 14.28 -27.18 -8.83
C ALA A 130 13.59 -28.52 -9.15
N ARG A 131 12.27 -28.61 -8.94
CA ARG A 131 11.49 -29.85 -9.18
C ARG A 131 10.96 -29.97 -10.61
N THR A 132 10.48 -28.89 -11.20
CA THR A 132 9.76 -28.94 -12.49
C THR A 132 10.56 -28.37 -13.66
N GLY A 133 11.69 -27.71 -13.40
CA GLY A 133 12.52 -27.04 -14.42
C GLY A 133 11.83 -25.85 -15.11
N ARG A 134 10.62 -25.49 -14.69
CA ARG A 134 9.84 -24.37 -15.27
C ARG A 134 10.21 -23.05 -14.58
N PRO A 135 10.22 -21.92 -15.29
CA PRO A 135 10.41 -20.62 -14.69
C PRO A 135 9.26 -20.27 -13.73
N LEU A 136 9.53 -19.34 -12.81
CA LEU A 136 8.51 -18.83 -11.89
C LEU A 136 7.38 -18.15 -12.67
N PHE A 137 7.73 -17.37 -13.69
CA PHE A 137 6.76 -16.69 -14.56
C PHE A 137 6.66 -17.42 -15.89
N ASP A 138 5.45 -17.87 -16.20
CA ASP A 138 5.06 -18.28 -17.55
C ASP A 138 4.66 -17.07 -18.42
N TYR A 139 4.22 -17.35 -19.64
CA TYR A 139 3.77 -16.33 -20.59
C TYR A 139 2.66 -15.43 -20.02
N ASP A 140 1.67 -16.02 -19.34
CA ASP A 140 0.54 -15.30 -18.77
C ASP A 140 0.96 -14.48 -17.55
N ASN A 141 1.86 -14.99 -16.72
CA ASN A 141 2.44 -14.24 -15.62
C ASN A 141 3.23 -13.03 -16.12
N TRP A 142 4.00 -13.15 -17.19
CA TRP A 142 4.68 -11.98 -17.79
C TRP A 142 3.70 -10.95 -18.34
N ARG A 143 2.59 -11.39 -18.94
CA ARG A 143 1.50 -10.49 -19.36
C ARG A 143 0.89 -9.75 -18.16
N GLN A 144 0.59 -10.46 -17.08
CA GLN A 144 0.07 -9.89 -15.84
C GLN A 144 1.07 -8.93 -15.17
N ALA A 145 2.35 -9.29 -15.13
CA ALA A 145 3.43 -8.47 -14.61
C ALA A 145 3.53 -7.12 -15.33
N ARG A 146 3.40 -7.12 -16.68
CA ARG A 146 3.34 -5.86 -17.46
C ARG A 146 2.14 -5.00 -17.08
N ASN A 147 0.96 -5.60 -16.88
CA ASN A 147 -0.23 -4.87 -16.45
C ASN A 147 -0.07 -4.26 -15.04
N ILE A 148 0.59 -4.97 -14.13
CA ILE A 148 0.95 -4.46 -12.80
C ILE A 148 1.89 -3.25 -12.94
N LEU A 149 2.96 -3.37 -13.73
CA LEU A 149 3.90 -2.28 -13.97
C LEU A 149 3.23 -1.05 -14.59
N THR A 150 2.33 -1.23 -15.57
CA THR A 150 1.53 -0.14 -16.14
C THR A 150 0.65 0.52 -15.08
N THR A 151 0.00 -0.28 -14.22
CA THR A 151 -0.85 0.23 -13.13
C THR A 151 -0.04 1.07 -12.14
N ILE A 152 1.17 0.62 -11.79
CA ILE A 152 2.09 1.35 -10.92
C ILE A 152 2.54 2.63 -11.60
N HIS A 153 2.95 2.57 -12.87
CA HIS A 153 3.43 3.72 -13.64
C HIS A 153 2.39 4.85 -13.71
N LEU A 154 1.11 4.50 -13.84
CA LEU A 154 0.00 5.47 -13.84
C LEU A 154 -0.28 6.08 -12.45
N GLY A 155 0.36 5.55 -11.40
CA GLY A 155 0.23 6.02 -10.02
C GLY A 155 -1.02 5.51 -9.31
N HIS A 156 -1.66 4.46 -9.82
CA HIS A 156 -2.91 3.93 -9.25
C HIS A 156 -2.72 3.17 -7.94
N VAL A 157 -1.49 2.96 -7.47
CA VAL A 157 -1.19 2.15 -6.27
C VAL A 157 -0.50 2.98 -5.20
N SER A 158 0.30 3.96 -5.60
CA SER A 158 1.09 4.80 -4.71
C SER A 158 0.20 5.66 -3.81
N ASP A 159 0.63 5.83 -2.57
CA ASP A 159 -0.12 6.66 -1.63
C ASP A 159 -0.06 8.14 -2.02
N SER A 160 -1.18 8.83 -1.84
CA SER A 160 -1.21 10.29 -1.96
C SER A 160 -0.51 10.95 -0.77
N SER A 161 0.30 11.97 -1.06
CA SER A 161 0.92 12.78 -0.03
C SER A 161 -0.14 13.52 0.79
N GLY A 162 -0.05 13.45 2.11
CA GLY A 162 -0.91 14.21 3.03
C GLY A 162 -2.20 13.50 3.47
N VAL A 163 -2.46 12.27 3.01
CA VAL A 163 -3.57 11.46 3.51
C VAL A 163 -3.05 10.44 4.54
N PRO A 164 -3.48 10.51 5.82
CA PRO A 164 -3.09 9.52 6.80
C PRO A 164 -3.85 8.21 6.59
N PHE A 165 -3.12 7.12 6.35
CA PHE A 165 -3.69 5.78 6.21
C PHE A 165 -3.61 4.95 7.49
N TYR A 166 -2.99 5.46 8.55
CA TYR A 166 -2.80 4.76 9.81
C TYR A 166 -3.31 5.57 10.98
N PHE A 167 -4.10 4.91 11.83
CA PHE A 167 -4.71 5.49 13.01
C PHE A 167 -4.24 4.73 14.24
N SER A 168 -3.80 5.47 15.26
CA SER A 168 -3.44 4.87 16.55
C SER A 168 -4.68 4.32 17.24
N MET A 169 -4.63 3.07 17.66
CA MET A 169 -5.69 2.38 18.40
C MET A 169 -5.39 2.26 19.90
N GLY A 170 -4.22 2.72 20.33
CA GLY A 170 -3.72 2.57 21.69
C GLY A 170 -2.33 1.93 21.73
N THR A 171 -1.94 1.48 22.91
CA THR A 171 -0.61 0.93 23.19
C THR A 171 -0.74 -0.51 23.66
N ASP A 172 0.20 -1.37 23.28
CA ASP A 172 0.24 -2.74 23.76
C ASP A 172 0.96 -2.88 25.12
N LYS A 173 0.99 -4.12 25.62
CA LYS A 173 1.67 -4.47 26.89
C LYS A 173 3.17 -4.17 26.91
N ASP A 174 3.79 -4.07 25.73
CA ASP A 174 5.22 -3.84 25.56
C ASP A 174 5.53 -2.34 25.34
N GLY A 175 4.51 -1.47 25.40
CA GLY A 175 4.63 -0.02 25.20
C GLY A 175 4.62 0.42 23.74
N LEU A 176 4.32 -0.47 22.79
CA LEU A 176 4.30 -0.17 21.35
C LEU A 176 2.92 0.31 20.90
N THR A 177 2.89 1.33 20.06
CA THR A 177 1.64 1.81 19.45
C THR A 177 1.05 0.76 18.51
N LEU A 178 -0.25 0.50 18.66
CA LEU A 178 -1.02 -0.32 17.75
C LEU A 178 -1.69 0.55 16.71
N TYR A 179 -1.52 0.20 15.44
CA TYR A 179 -2.11 0.93 14.33
C TYR A 179 -3.22 0.13 13.63
N ARG A 180 -4.26 0.84 13.23
CA ARG A 180 -5.25 0.39 12.25
C ARG A 180 -4.96 1.05 10.92
N CYS A 181 -4.84 0.25 9.87
CA CYS A 181 -4.68 0.76 8.50
C CYS A 181 -6.05 0.92 7.84
N SER A 182 -6.25 2.01 7.09
CA SER A 182 -7.41 2.19 6.21
C SER A 182 -7.15 1.70 4.78
N ARG A 183 -5.96 1.16 4.46
CA ARG A 183 -5.67 0.55 3.15
C ARG A 183 -6.26 -0.85 3.07
N GLY A 184 -6.86 -1.13 1.91
CA GLY A 184 -7.38 -2.44 1.58
C GLY A 184 -8.77 -2.69 2.15
N THR A 185 -9.36 -3.76 1.65
CA THR A 185 -10.76 -4.10 1.87
C THR A 185 -11.05 -4.28 3.34
N ASN A 186 -12.03 -3.50 3.78
CA ASN A 186 -12.67 -3.71 5.05
C ASN A 186 -13.04 -5.20 5.19
N SER A 187 -13.13 -5.68 6.42
CA SER A 187 -13.79 -6.96 6.69
C SER A 187 -15.26 -6.98 6.19
N LEU A 188 -15.79 -5.86 5.69
CA LEU A 188 -17.11 -5.72 5.09
C LEU A 188 -17.13 -6.22 3.62
N GLU A 189 -16.03 -6.33 2.89
CA GLU A 189 -16.01 -6.85 1.51
C GLU A 189 -15.99 -8.38 1.50
N GLY A 190 -15.47 -9.00 2.55
CA GLY A 190 -15.65 -10.42 2.85
C GLY A 190 -16.87 -10.74 3.74
N GLY A 191 -17.29 -9.80 4.59
CA GLY A 191 -18.36 -10.00 5.57
C GLY A 191 -19.73 -9.52 5.06
N ILE A 192 -19.85 -8.23 4.73
CA ILE A 192 -21.09 -7.66 4.17
C ILE A 192 -21.27 -8.10 2.73
N HIS A 193 -20.33 -7.85 1.82
CA HIS A 193 -20.52 -8.14 0.38
C HIS A 193 -20.85 -9.60 0.10
N GLN A 194 -20.14 -10.58 0.70
CA GLN A 194 -20.52 -12.00 0.57
C GLN A 194 -21.88 -12.29 1.20
N ASN A 195 -22.21 -11.71 2.37
CA ASN A 195 -23.55 -11.88 2.95
C ASN A 195 -24.63 -11.24 2.10
N LEU A 196 -24.38 -10.07 1.50
CA LEU A 196 -25.29 -9.39 0.59
C LEU A 196 -25.47 -10.23 -0.68
N ILE A 197 -24.39 -10.69 -1.31
CA ILE A 197 -24.45 -11.54 -2.50
C ILE A 197 -25.18 -12.85 -2.19
N ARG A 198 -24.92 -13.49 -1.04
CA ARG A 198 -25.62 -14.71 -0.63
C ARG A 198 -27.10 -14.47 -0.30
N ARG A 199 -27.43 -13.35 0.35
CA ARG A 199 -28.80 -13.03 0.78
C ARG A 199 -29.64 -12.41 -0.33
N PHE A 200 -29.04 -11.75 -1.31
CA PHE A 200 -29.77 -10.98 -2.32
C PHE A 200 -29.51 -11.47 -3.75
N GLY A 201 -28.39 -12.16 -4.01
CA GLY A 201 -28.03 -12.63 -5.35
C GLY A 201 -29.00 -13.65 -5.96
N SER A 202 -29.78 -14.37 -5.13
CA SER A 202 -30.78 -15.34 -5.58
C SER A 202 -32.18 -14.75 -5.81
N PHE A 203 -32.47 -13.53 -5.34
CA PHE A 203 -33.84 -13.04 -5.23
C PHE A 203 -34.34 -12.25 -6.46
N GLY A 204 -33.46 -11.91 -7.42
CA GLY A 204 -33.84 -11.02 -8.52
C GLY A 204 -34.47 -9.71 -8.02
N ALA A 205 -33.98 -9.23 -6.87
CA ALA A 205 -34.60 -8.14 -6.13
C ALA A 205 -34.54 -6.82 -6.90
N SER A 206 -35.62 -6.05 -6.86
CA SER A 206 -35.61 -4.67 -7.34
C SER A 206 -34.73 -3.79 -6.43
N VAL A 207 -34.34 -2.61 -6.91
CA VAL A 207 -33.45 -1.69 -6.19
C VAL A 207 -34.07 -1.29 -4.84
N GLU A 208 -35.39 -1.10 -4.79
CA GLU A 208 -36.15 -0.70 -3.61
C GLU A 208 -36.14 -1.79 -2.53
N LEU A 209 -36.29 -3.06 -2.93
CA LEU A 209 -36.23 -4.19 -2.01
C LEU A 209 -34.81 -4.36 -1.44
N MET A 210 -33.79 -4.15 -2.27
CA MET A 210 -32.40 -4.20 -1.82
C MET A 210 -32.11 -3.08 -0.81
N GLU A 211 -32.62 -1.88 -1.01
CA GLU A 211 -32.47 -0.76 -0.08
C GLU A 211 -33.12 -1.04 1.28
N ALA A 212 -34.37 -1.51 1.29
CA ALA A 212 -35.09 -1.84 2.52
C ALA A 212 -34.38 -2.94 3.31
N ALA A 213 -33.90 -3.99 2.63
CA ALA A 213 -33.21 -5.10 3.28
C ALA A 213 -31.79 -4.73 3.74
N LEU A 214 -31.11 -3.80 3.05
CA LEU A 214 -29.86 -3.21 3.51
C LEU A 214 -30.07 -2.38 4.78
N ALA A 215 -31.17 -1.63 4.87
CA ALA A 215 -31.51 -0.84 6.05
C ALA A 215 -31.74 -1.74 7.27
N ASP A 216 -32.52 -2.81 7.14
CA ASP A 216 -32.74 -3.81 8.20
C ASP A 216 -31.43 -4.52 8.59
N TYR A 217 -30.61 -4.90 7.61
CA TYR A 217 -29.30 -5.51 7.87
C TYR A 217 -28.37 -4.58 8.68
N ARG A 218 -28.27 -3.31 8.29
CA ARG A 218 -27.46 -2.30 9.00
C ARG A 218 -27.93 -2.13 10.44
N LEU A 219 -29.25 -2.05 10.65
CA LEU A 219 -29.85 -1.92 11.98
C LEU A 219 -29.47 -3.10 12.87
N ARG A 220 -29.72 -4.34 12.42
CA ARG A 220 -29.43 -5.54 13.21
C ARG A 220 -27.94 -5.72 13.47
N HIS A 221 -27.11 -5.50 12.45
CA HIS A 221 -25.65 -5.58 12.62
C HIS A 221 -25.15 -4.58 13.67
N ASN A 222 -25.66 -3.35 13.68
CA ASN A 222 -25.28 -2.35 14.67
C ASN A 222 -25.79 -2.66 16.09
N ILE A 223 -26.86 -3.45 16.23
CA ILE A 223 -27.39 -3.87 17.53
C ILE A 223 -26.65 -5.12 18.05
N ASP A 224 -26.33 -6.07 17.17
CA ASP A 224 -25.86 -7.40 17.56
C ASP A 224 -24.33 -7.51 17.61
N VAL A 225 -23.59 -6.64 16.92
CA VAL A 225 -22.13 -6.76 16.74
C VAL A 225 -21.33 -5.63 17.43
N CYS A 226 -21.96 -4.49 17.71
CA CYS A 226 -21.33 -3.38 18.42
C CYS A 226 -21.47 -3.50 19.94
#